data_AF-A0A835NGH0-F1
#
_entry.id   AF-A0A835NGH0-F1
#
_cell.length_a   1.000
_cell.length_b   1.000
_cell.length_c   1.000
_cell.angle_alpha   90.00
_cell.angle_beta   90.00
_cell.angle_gamma   90.00
#
_symmetry.space_group_name_H-M   'P 1'
#
loop_
_entity.id
_entity.type
_entity.pdbx_description
1 polymer ?
#
loop_
_entity_poly.entity_id
_entity_poly.type
_entity_poly.pdbx_seq_one_letter_code
_entity_poly.pdbx_strand_id
1 'polypeptide(L)'
;MASAPPPSAVRLYRPNRFVSLPAELDPDTYDTSPEKRRAEAERLAIRSRLKRQYLLQLNNPSPPAIIEDPALIRWAYAKSQNVYPTFRPTPKTSFLGAAYALGPLLFWIFVLKADR
;
A
#
# COMPACT_ATOMS: atom_id res chain seq x y z
N MET A 1 47.71 -13.78 9.53
CA MET A 1 46.60 -13.08 10.22
C MET A 1 45.35 -13.30 9.39
N ALA A 2 44.32 -13.97 9.94
CA ALA A 2 43.07 -14.19 9.22
C ALA A 2 42.33 -12.85 9.07
N SER A 3 41.96 -12.47 7.84
CA SER A 3 41.13 -11.31 7.55
C SER A 3 39.78 -11.43 8.25
N ALA A 4 39.26 -10.34 8.78
CA ALA A 4 37.93 -10.32 9.41
C ALA A 4 36.85 -10.81 8.41
N PRO A 5 35.80 -11.52 8.89
CA PRO A 5 34.73 -11.99 8.02
C PRO A 5 34.02 -10.80 7.35
N PRO A 6 33.58 -10.95 6.08
CA PRO A 6 32.88 -9.89 5.39
C PRO A 6 31.60 -9.50 6.15
N PRO A 7 31.21 -8.22 6.13
CA PRO A 7 29.98 -7.75 6.78
C PRO A 7 28.77 -8.48 6.20
N SER A 8 27.82 -8.86 7.08
CA SER A 8 26.61 -9.58 6.66
C SER A 8 25.74 -8.74 5.72
N ALA A 9 25.11 -9.39 4.73
CA ALA A 9 24.26 -8.72 3.74
C ALA A 9 23.13 -7.88 4.38
N VAL A 10 22.60 -8.34 5.53
CA VAL A 10 21.61 -7.61 6.34
C VAL A 10 22.12 -6.24 6.80
N ARG A 11 23.41 -6.11 7.14
CA ARG A 11 24.00 -4.82 7.56
C ARG A 11 24.27 -3.88 6.40
N LEU A 12 24.44 -4.42 5.19
CA LEU A 12 24.76 -3.65 3.99
C LEU A 12 23.49 -3.16 3.26
N TYR A 13 22.41 -3.94 3.33
CA TYR A 13 21.17 -3.62 2.63
C TYR A 13 20.44 -2.46 3.30
N ARG A 14 20.12 -1.42 2.51
CA ARG A 14 19.32 -0.26 2.96
C ARG A 14 18.05 -0.18 2.12
N PRO A 15 16.87 -0.49 2.70
CA PRO A 15 15.61 -0.35 1.97
C PRO A 15 15.33 1.13 1.65
N ASN A 16 14.62 1.36 0.56
CA ASN A 16 14.15 2.68 0.14
C ASN A 16 12.62 2.64 -0.07
N ARG A 17 11.98 3.80 -0.15
CA ARG A 17 10.54 3.92 -0.45
C ARG A 17 10.10 3.14 -1.70
N PHE A 18 10.98 3.02 -2.69
CA PHE A 18 10.71 2.32 -3.94
C PHE A 18 11.24 0.89 -3.98
N VAL A 19 12.06 0.48 -3.00
CA VAL A 19 12.72 -0.83 -2.96
C VAL A 19 12.63 -1.37 -1.54
N SER A 20 11.71 -2.32 -1.32
CA SER A 20 11.47 -2.92 -0.01
C SER A 20 12.62 -3.80 0.45
N LEU A 21 12.63 -4.14 1.74
CA LEU A 21 13.51 -5.17 2.29
C LEU A 21 13.10 -6.56 1.74
N PRO A 22 14.04 -7.36 1.20
CA PRO A 22 13.78 -8.75 0.86
C PRO A 22 13.36 -9.54 2.09
N ALA A 23 12.44 -10.49 1.91
CA ALA A 23 11.90 -11.27 3.02
C ALA A 23 12.98 -12.09 3.73
N GLU A 24 14.01 -12.54 3.01
CA GLU A 24 15.13 -13.32 3.56
C GLU A 24 16.05 -12.48 4.44
N LEU A 25 16.09 -11.16 4.23
CA LEU A 25 16.88 -10.23 5.04
C LEU A 25 16.10 -9.64 6.22
N ASP A 26 14.78 -9.82 6.23
CA ASP A 26 13.91 -9.37 7.31
C ASP A 26 14.07 -10.26 8.55
N PRO A 27 14.59 -9.75 9.68
CA PRO A 27 14.73 -10.52 10.91
C PRO A 27 13.41 -11.09 11.40
N ASP A 28 12.31 -10.37 11.15
CA ASP A 28 10.97 -10.79 11.58
C ASP A 28 10.55 -12.08 10.88
N THR A 29 11.02 -12.37 9.66
CA THR A 29 10.68 -13.59 8.90
C THR A 29 10.96 -14.86 9.70
N TYR A 30 12.06 -14.88 10.45
CA TYR A 30 12.50 -16.04 11.21
C TYR A 30 11.93 -16.10 12.63
N ASP A 31 11.11 -15.12 13.05
CA ASP A 31 10.46 -15.17 14.34
C ASP A 31 9.50 -16.36 14.43
N THR A 32 9.74 -17.23 15.42
CA THR A 32 8.94 -18.42 15.72
C THR A 32 8.05 -18.25 16.95
N SER A 33 7.84 -17.03 17.40
CA SER A 33 6.98 -16.73 18.55
C SER A 33 5.58 -17.34 18.39
N PRO A 34 4.96 -17.81 19.49
CA PRO A 34 3.63 -18.43 19.42
C PRO A 34 2.56 -17.45 18.95
N GLU A 35 2.70 -16.16 19.25
CA GLU A 35 1.77 -15.11 18.83
C GLU A 35 1.80 -14.91 17.32
N LYS A 36 2.99 -14.84 16.72
CA LYS A 36 3.14 -14.68 15.27
C LYS A 36 2.55 -15.89 14.52
N ARG A 37 2.80 -17.11 15.00
CA ARG A 37 2.18 -18.33 14.44
C ARG A 37 0.65 -18.29 14.48
N ARG A 38 0.06 -17.79 15.57
CA ARG A 38 -1.39 -17.61 15.68
C ARG A 38 -1.90 -16.60 14.65
N ALA A 39 -1.25 -15.44 14.54
CA ALA A 39 -1.61 -14.41 13.56
C ALA A 39 -1.49 -14.92 12.12
N GLU A 40 -0.46 -15.70 11.79
CA GLU A 40 -0.29 -16.33 10.49
C GLU A 40 -1.38 -17.37 10.20
N ALA A 41 -1.73 -18.20 11.19
CA ALA A 41 -2.82 -19.18 11.06
C ALA A 41 -4.17 -18.50 10.84
N GLU A 42 -4.45 -17.41 11.55
CA GLU A 42 -5.67 -16.61 11.36
C GLU A 42 -5.72 -15.97 9.97
N ARG A 43 -4.62 -15.35 9.51
CA ARG A 43 -4.50 -14.80 8.16
C ARG A 43 -4.69 -15.87 7.09
N LEU A 44 -4.12 -17.07 7.29
CA LEU A 44 -4.26 -18.20 6.38
C LEU A 44 -5.71 -18.72 6.36
N ALA A 45 -6.38 -18.78 7.52
CA ALA A 45 -7.79 -19.17 7.60
C ALA A 45 -8.70 -18.20 6.85
N ILE A 46 -8.46 -16.90 6.97
CA ILE A 46 -9.20 -15.88 6.20
C ILE A 46 -8.91 -16.05 4.70
N ARG A 47 -7.64 -16.18 4.31
CA ARG A 47 -7.24 -16.36 2.90
C ARG A 47 -7.85 -17.61 2.29
N SER A 48 -7.84 -18.74 2.99
CA SER A 48 -8.39 -20.01 2.51
C SER A 48 -9.91 -19.95 2.37
N ARG A 49 -10.60 -19.31 3.33
CA ARG A 49 -12.04 -19.07 3.26
C ARG A 49 -12.42 -18.23 2.04
N LEU A 50 -11.74 -17.11 1.81
CA LEU A 50 -11.98 -16.23 0.66
C LEU A 50 -11.68 -16.95 -0.67
N LYS A 51 -10.57 -17.69 -0.74
CA LYS A 51 -10.23 -18.48 -1.92
C LYS A 51 -11.29 -19.54 -2.22
N ARG A 52 -11.77 -20.27 -1.21
CA ARG A 52 -12.84 -21.26 -1.37
C ARG A 52 -14.12 -20.61 -1.90
N GLN A 53 -14.52 -19.46 -1.35
CA GLN A 53 -15.71 -18.75 -1.82
C GLN A 53 -15.61 -18.39 -3.31
N TYR A 54 -14.47 -17.82 -3.72
CA TYR A 54 -14.23 -17.47 -5.12
C TYR A 54 -14.25 -18.71 -6.02
N LEU A 55 -13.57 -19.79 -5.63
CA LEU A 55 -13.52 -21.02 -6.43
C LEU A 55 -14.89 -21.70 -6.58
N LEU A 56 -15.78 -21.60 -5.58
CA LEU A 56 -17.15 -22.11 -5.68
C LEU A 56 -17.98 -21.34 -6.72
N GLN A 57 -17.79 -20.03 -6.82
CA GLN A 57 -18.46 -19.20 -7.82
C GLN A 57 -17.88 -19.43 -9.22
N LEU A 58 -16.56 -19.55 -9.32
CA LEU A 58 -15.86 -19.78 -10.58
C LEU A 58 -16.17 -21.14 -11.20
N ASN A 59 -16.24 -22.20 -10.37
CA ASN A 59 -16.49 -23.56 -10.83
C ASN A 59 -17.99 -23.92 -10.91
N ASN A 60 -18.89 -22.95 -10.77
CA ASN A 60 -20.32 -23.17 -10.92
C ASN A 60 -20.65 -23.50 -12.39
N PRO A 61 -21.40 -24.56 -12.72
CA PRO A 61 -21.80 -24.88 -14.10
C PRO A 61 -22.58 -23.77 -14.80
N SER A 62 -23.23 -22.87 -14.05
CA SER A 62 -23.87 -21.66 -14.57
C SER A 62 -23.30 -20.44 -13.85
N PRO A 63 -22.09 -19.97 -14.23
CA PRO A 63 -21.47 -18.85 -13.56
C PRO A 63 -22.15 -17.54 -13.96
N PRO A 64 -22.15 -16.52 -13.08
CA PRO A 64 -22.53 -15.17 -13.46
C PRO A 64 -21.55 -14.61 -14.50
N ALA A 65 -22.01 -13.67 -15.32
CA ALA A 65 -21.15 -13.03 -16.33
C ALA A 65 -19.92 -12.33 -15.72
N ILE A 66 -20.06 -11.79 -14.50
CA ILE A 66 -18.99 -11.15 -13.73
C ILE A 66 -19.08 -11.65 -12.29
N ILE A 67 -17.96 -12.09 -11.74
CA ILE A 67 -17.84 -12.39 -10.31
C ILE A 67 -17.49 -11.10 -9.58
N GLU A 68 -18.43 -10.58 -8.81
CA GLU A 68 -18.22 -9.35 -8.05
C GLU A 68 -17.21 -9.55 -6.92
N ASP A 69 -16.14 -8.75 -6.91
CA ASP A 69 -15.21 -8.68 -5.78
C ASP A 69 -15.60 -7.52 -4.85
N PRO A 70 -16.13 -7.81 -3.64
CA PRO A 70 -16.49 -6.77 -2.69
C PRO A 70 -15.28 -5.97 -2.19
N ALA A 71 -14.06 -6.52 -2.24
CA ALA A 71 -12.85 -5.76 -1.92
C ALA A 71 -12.58 -4.66 -2.96
N LEU A 72 -12.75 -4.98 -4.25
CA LEU A 72 -12.59 -4.02 -5.34
C LEU A 72 -13.66 -2.93 -5.31
N ILE A 73 -14.92 -3.30 -5.04
CA ILE A 73 -16.01 -2.33 -4.91
C ILE A 73 -15.74 -1.36 -3.74
N ARG A 74 -15.34 -1.88 -2.57
CA ARG A 74 -14.99 -1.04 -1.42
C ARG A 74 -13.78 -0.15 -1.69
N TRP A 75 -12.77 -0.65 -2.41
CA TRP A 75 -11.63 0.16 -2.82
C TRP A 75 -12.02 1.29 -3.78
N ALA A 76 -12.88 1.01 -4.75
CA ALA A 76 -13.41 2.03 -5.65
C ALA A 76 -14.22 3.09 -4.88
N TYR A 77 -15.12 2.66 -4.01
CA TYR A 77 -15.92 3.53 -3.13
C TYR A 77 -15.04 4.44 -2.26
N ALA A 78 -14.00 3.87 -1.63
CA ALA A 78 -13.10 4.61 -0.77
C ALA A 78 -12.38 5.75 -1.52
N LYS A 79 -12.06 5.55 -2.80
CA LYS A 79 -11.38 6.56 -3.63
C LYS A 79 -12.30 7.58 -4.28
N SER A 80 -13.56 7.25 -4.53
CA SER A 80 -14.49 8.14 -5.24
C SER A 80 -15.44 8.84 -4.29
N GLN A 81 -16.16 8.08 -3.47
CA GLN A 81 -17.30 8.58 -2.69
C GLN A 81 -16.91 8.95 -1.26
N ASN A 82 -15.90 8.28 -0.68
CA ASN A 82 -15.52 8.50 0.72
C ASN A 82 -14.49 9.64 0.96
N VAL A 83 -14.07 10.35 -0.09
CA VAL A 83 -13.01 11.38 0.01
C VAL A 83 -13.49 12.60 0.79
N TYR A 84 -14.61 13.20 0.39
CA TYR A 84 -15.15 14.40 1.03
C TYR A 84 -15.81 14.16 2.39
N PRO A 85 -16.60 13.07 2.60
CA PRO A 85 -17.19 12.80 3.91
C PRO A 85 -16.16 12.64 5.04
N THR A 86 -14.96 12.13 4.72
CA THR A 86 -13.87 11.92 5.70
C THR A 86 -12.90 13.11 5.73
N PHE A 87 -13.06 14.12 4.88
CA PHE A 87 -12.17 15.27 4.83
C PHE A 87 -12.36 16.18 6.05
N ARG A 88 -11.25 16.59 6.67
CA ARG A 88 -11.25 17.58 7.75
C ARG A 88 -10.40 18.79 7.35
N PRO A 89 -10.95 20.01 7.40
CA PRO A 89 -10.15 21.21 7.20
C PRO A 89 -9.22 21.39 8.40
N THR A 90 -7.93 21.14 8.19
CA THR A 90 -6.85 21.28 9.18
C THR A 90 -5.82 22.26 8.62
N PRO A 91 -4.99 22.92 9.46
CA PRO A 91 -3.95 23.82 8.94
C PRO A 91 -3.04 23.15 7.89
N LYS A 92 -2.68 21.87 8.08
CA LYS A 92 -1.87 21.09 7.12
C LYS A 92 -2.60 20.89 5.79
N THR A 93 -3.87 20.48 5.82
CA THR A 93 -4.63 20.21 4.59
C THR A 93 -4.95 21.50 3.83
N SER A 94 -5.30 22.58 4.55
CA SER A 94 -5.52 23.90 3.95
C SER A 94 -4.24 24.46 3.34
N PHE A 95 -3.09 24.36 4.02
CA PHE A 95 -1.80 24.83 3.48
C PHE A 95 -1.40 24.05 2.22
N LEU A 96 -1.47 22.71 2.24
CA LEU A 96 -1.17 21.89 1.07
C LEU A 96 -2.13 22.24 -0.08
N GLY A 97 -3.43 22.38 0.21
CA GLY A 97 -4.42 22.80 -0.78
C GLY A 97 -4.08 24.13 -1.44
N ALA A 98 -3.76 25.16 -0.65
CA ALA A 98 -3.39 26.48 -1.16
C ALA A 98 -2.07 26.43 -1.96
N ALA A 99 -1.04 25.73 -1.45
CA ALA A 99 0.25 25.61 -2.11
C ALA A 99 0.13 24.91 -3.47
N TYR A 100 -0.61 23.81 -3.55
CA TYR A 100 -0.77 23.05 -4.80
C TYR A 100 -1.81 23.66 -5.76
N ALA A 101 -2.80 24.40 -5.27
CA ALA A 101 -3.77 25.09 -6.13
C ALA A 101 -3.23 26.43 -6.66
N LEU A 102 -2.74 27.30 -5.76
CA LEU A 102 -2.30 28.65 -6.11
C LEU A 102 -0.85 28.70 -6.58
N GLY A 103 0.02 27.81 -6.06
CA GLY A 103 1.44 27.82 -6.39
C GLY A 103 1.73 27.73 -7.89
N PRO A 104 1.19 26.71 -8.61
CA PRO A 104 1.38 26.61 -10.06
C PRO A 104 0.79 27.79 -10.83
N LEU A 105 -0.36 28.32 -10.40
CA LEU A 105 -0.99 29.49 -11.03
C LEU A 105 -0.08 30.72 -10.94
N LEU A 106 0.38 31.06 -9.74
CA LEU A 106 1.27 32.21 -9.50
C LEU A 106 2.62 32.02 -10.20
N PHE A 107 3.16 30.81 -10.17
CA PHE A 107 4.40 30.47 -10.88
C PHE A 107 4.27 30.77 -12.38
N TRP A 108 3.21 30.28 -13.04
CA TRP A 108 3.02 30.52 -14.47
C TRP A 108 2.71 31.97 -14.81
N ILE A 109 1.94 32.68 -13.97
CA ILE A 109 1.73 34.12 -14.15
C ILE A 109 3.06 34.87 -14.15
N PHE A 110 3.96 34.54 -13.23
CA PHE A 110 5.25 35.20 -13.14
C PHE A 110 6.14 34.87 -14.34
N VAL A 111 6.22 33.59 -14.73
CA VAL A 111 7.01 33.15 -15.90
C VAL A 111 6.52 33.82 -17.19
N LEU A 112 5.21 33.80 -17.45
CA LEU A 112 4.62 34.39 -18.66
C LEU A 112 4.69 35.92 -18.67
N LYS A 113 4.71 36.55 -17.49
CA LYS A 113 4.87 38.00 -17.36
C LYS A 113 6.32 38.46 -17.45
N ALA A 114 7.30 37.59 -17.17
CA ALA A 114 8.71 37.89 -17.36
C ALA A 114 9.13 37.80 -18.84
N ASP A 115 8.41 37.00 -19.63
CA ASP A 115 8.63 36.82 -21.07
C ASP A 115 7.94 37.90 -21.94
N ARG A 116 6.83 38.48 -21.44
CA ARG A 116 6.08 39.58 -22.07
C ARG A 116 6.53 40.95 -21.58
#